data_AF-A0A847UB51-F1
#
_entry.id   AF-A0A847UB51-F1
#
_cell.length_a   1.000
_cell.length_b   1.000
_cell.length_c   1.000
_cell.angle_alpha   90.00
_cell.angle_beta   90.00
_cell.angle_gamma   90.00
#
_symmetry.space_group_name_H-M   'P 1'
#
loop_
_entity.id
_entity.type
_entity.pdbx_description
1 polymer ?
#
loop_
_entity_poly.entity_id
_entity_poly.type
_entity_poly.pdbx_seq_one_letter_code
_entity_poly.pdbx_strand_id
1 'polypeptide(L)'
;MTDHTTVYDVQERTGNPAHPSVDRVCERLLDRAATPRTDHPDAHLDETMATVVHRYGDAVVQAVIRRILVDGVPFRTAAADHDVAALDGVRIGTVATQVLRELNTDP
;
A
#
# COMPACT_ATOMS: atom_id res chain seq x y z
N MET A 1 17.70 1.08 20.22
CA MET A 1 16.48 0.66 19.51
C MET A 1 16.86 0.64 18.04
N THR A 2 17.13 -0.52 17.49
CA THR A 2 17.64 -0.65 16.12
C THR A 2 16.52 -0.24 15.17
N ASP A 3 16.73 0.85 14.45
CA ASP A 3 15.80 1.37 13.46
C ASP A 3 15.79 0.39 12.27
N HIS A 4 15.04 -0.70 12.39
CA HIS A 4 14.75 -1.60 11.27
C HIS A 4 13.71 -0.92 10.39
N THR A 5 14.10 0.19 9.75
CA THR A 5 13.33 0.76 8.64
C THR A 5 13.20 -0.34 7.61
N THR A 6 12.01 -0.90 7.45
CA THR A 6 11.75 -1.86 6.37
C THR A 6 11.93 -1.10 5.06
N VAL A 7 12.86 -1.56 4.24
CA VAL A 7 13.20 -0.92 2.96
C VAL A 7 12.39 -1.61 1.88
N TYR A 8 11.65 -0.83 1.08
CA TYR A 8 10.83 -1.33 -0.01
C TYR A 8 11.47 -1.01 -1.36
N ASP A 9 11.44 -1.97 -2.28
CA ASP A 9 11.94 -1.83 -3.64
C ASP A 9 10.92 -1.08 -4.51
N VAL A 10 10.75 0.21 -4.22
CA VAL A 10 9.99 1.16 -5.05
C VAL A 10 10.94 2.12 -5.76
N GLN A 11 10.57 2.57 -6.95
CA GLN A 11 11.40 3.44 -7.79
C GLN A 11 11.80 4.73 -7.07
N GLU A 12 10.87 5.39 -6.38
CA GLU A 12 11.09 6.68 -5.71
C GLU A 12 12.12 6.59 -4.59
N ARG A 13 12.25 5.40 -3.98
CA ARG A 13 13.20 5.16 -2.89
C ARG A 13 14.54 4.65 -3.40
N THR A 14 14.53 3.79 -4.41
CA THR A 14 15.74 3.10 -4.89
C THR A 14 16.42 3.82 -6.05
N GLY A 15 15.71 4.71 -6.75
CA GLY A 15 16.16 5.32 -8.01
C GLY A 15 16.21 4.34 -9.18
N ASN A 16 15.86 3.07 -8.99
CA ASN A 16 15.90 2.04 -10.01
C ASN A 16 14.60 2.05 -10.83
N PRO A 17 14.62 2.39 -12.13
CA PRO A 17 13.42 2.39 -12.97
C PRO A 17 12.85 0.99 -13.24
N ALA A 18 13.60 -0.08 -12.92
CA ALA A 18 13.07 -1.45 -12.99
C ALA A 18 12.17 -1.80 -11.80
N HIS A 19 12.22 -1.04 -10.71
CA HIS A 19 11.29 -1.22 -9.59
C HIS A 19 9.96 -0.49 -9.88
N PRO A 20 8.81 -1.01 -9.43
CA PRO A 20 7.54 -0.33 -9.57
C PRO A 20 7.55 1.04 -8.91
N SER A 21 6.90 2.03 -9.53
CA SER A 21 6.63 3.31 -8.89
C SER A 21 5.56 3.17 -7.80
N VAL A 22 5.61 4.05 -6.80
CA VAL A 22 4.58 4.11 -5.75
C VAL A 22 3.21 4.42 -6.34
N ASP A 23 3.17 5.21 -7.42
CA ASP A 23 1.95 5.51 -8.15
C ASP A 23 1.38 4.25 -8.79
N ARG A 24 2.23 3.38 -9.35
CA ARG A 24 1.78 2.10 -9.91
C ARG A 24 1.20 1.18 -8.85
N VAL A 25 1.78 1.16 -7.64
CA VAL A 25 1.23 0.42 -6.50
C VAL A 25 -0.14 0.99 -6.11
N CYS A 26 -0.26 2.32 -6.02
CA CYS A 26 -1.52 2.99 -5.68
C CYS A 26 -2.62 2.70 -6.71
N GLU A 27 -2.33 2.87 -8.00
CA GLU A 27 -3.23 2.55 -9.10
C GLU A 27 -3.75 1.12 -8.99
N ARG A 28 -2.83 0.15 -8.84
CA ARG A 28 -3.21 -1.27 -8.81
C ARG A 28 -4.06 -1.62 -7.59
N LEU A 29 -3.76 -1.02 -6.44
CA LEU A 29 -4.53 -1.20 -5.22
C LEU A 29 -5.93 -0.59 -5.37
N LEU A 30 -6.04 0.62 -5.90
CA LEU A 30 -7.32 1.32 -6.06
C LEU A 30 -8.21 0.66 -7.13
N ASP A 31 -7.62 0.19 -8.23
CA ASP A 31 -8.30 -0.61 -9.25
C ASP A 31 -8.96 -1.85 -8.64
N ARG A 32 -8.21 -2.58 -7.79
CA ARG A 32 -8.72 -3.75 -7.06
C ARG A 32 -9.74 -3.39 -5.99
N ALA A 33 -9.59 -2.26 -5.30
CA ALA A 33 -10.58 -1.80 -4.35
C ALA A 33 -11.90 -1.43 -5.03
N ALA A 34 -11.84 -0.86 -6.25
CA ALA A 34 -13.02 -0.52 -7.05
C ALA A 34 -13.66 -1.76 -7.68
N THR A 35 -12.84 -2.70 -8.16
CA THR A 35 -13.29 -3.96 -8.77
C THR A 35 -12.53 -5.14 -8.13
N PRO A 36 -12.98 -5.63 -6.96
CA PRO A 36 -12.34 -6.76 -6.29
C PRO A 36 -12.26 -7.98 -7.21
N ARG A 37 -11.10 -8.67 -7.20
CA ARG A 37 -10.92 -9.87 -8.00
C ARG A 37 -11.84 -10.99 -7.50
N THR A 38 -12.45 -11.73 -8.41
CA THR A 38 -13.15 -12.98 -8.09
C THR A 38 -12.21 -14.18 -8.24
N ASP A 39 -12.41 -15.23 -7.44
CA ASP A 39 -11.64 -16.48 -7.51
C ASP A 39 -10.11 -16.32 -7.33
N HIS A 40 -9.68 -15.26 -6.64
CA HIS A 40 -8.29 -15.05 -6.26
C HIS A 40 -8.10 -15.36 -4.76
N PRO A 41 -7.02 -16.04 -4.33
CA PRO A 41 -6.78 -16.35 -2.91
C PRO A 41 -6.86 -15.11 -2.00
N ASP A 42 -6.38 -13.99 -2.52
CA ASP A 42 -6.34 -12.71 -1.82
C ASP A 42 -7.49 -11.74 -2.15
N ALA A 43 -8.58 -12.22 -2.76
CA ALA A 43 -9.75 -11.40 -3.07
C ALA A 43 -10.31 -10.65 -1.83
N HIS A 44 -10.24 -11.30 -0.66
CA HIS A 44 -10.67 -10.71 0.61
C HIS A 44 -9.90 -9.42 0.99
N LEU A 45 -8.65 -9.27 0.51
CA LEU A 45 -7.87 -8.06 0.72
C LEU A 45 -8.36 -6.91 -0.16
N ASP A 46 -8.80 -7.21 -1.39
CA ASP A 46 -9.38 -6.23 -2.30
C ASP A 46 -10.68 -5.67 -1.70
N GLU A 47 -11.55 -6.52 -1.15
CA GLU A 47 -12.78 -6.11 -0.43
C GLU A 47 -12.48 -5.30 0.84
N THR A 48 -11.44 -5.70 1.58
CA THR A 48 -10.97 -4.95 2.75
C THR A 48 -10.54 -3.55 2.32
N MET A 49 -9.79 -3.41 1.23
CA MET A 49 -9.38 -2.12 0.70
C MET A 49 -10.55 -1.32 0.14
N ALA A 50 -11.56 -1.94 -0.47
CA ALA A 50 -12.78 -1.26 -0.88
C ALA A 50 -13.45 -0.54 0.31
N THR A 51 -13.51 -1.20 1.47
CA THR A 51 -14.06 -0.61 2.70
C THR A 51 -13.19 0.53 3.23
N VAL A 52 -11.86 0.37 3.21
CA VAL A 52 -10.92 1.40 3.67
C VAL A 52 -10.96 2.63 2.76
N VAL A 53 -10.94 2.43 1.45
CA VAL A 53 -11.03 3.49 0.44
C VAL A 53 -12.36 4.22 0.55
N HIS A 54 -13.47 3.49 0.71
CA HIS A 54 -14.79 4.11 0.93
C HIS A 54 -14.81 5.02 2.18
N ARG A 55 -14.08 4.64 3.23
CA ARG A 55 -14.04 5.39 4.50
C ARG A 55 -13.16 6.64 4.45
N TYR A 56 -11.97 6.54 3.87
CA TYR A 56 -10.96 7.60 3.95
C TYR A 56 -10.73 8.34 2.63
N GLY A 57 -11.19 7.77 1.52
CA GLY A 57 -10.96 8.27 0.17
C GLY A 57 -9.56 7.94 -0.36
N ASP A 58 -9.45 7.95 -1.69
CA ASP A 58 -8.25 7.57 -2.43
C ASP A 58 -7.03 8.40 -2.01
N ALA A 59 -7.19 9.72 -1.89
CA ALA A 59 -6.08 10.63 -1.58
C ALA A 59 -5.42 10.31 -0.24
N VAL A 60 -6.21 9.98 0.79
CA VAL A 60 -5.69 9.61 2.11
C VAL A 60 -4.98 8.26 2.05
N VAL A 61 -5.59 7.27 1.38
CA VAL A 61 -4.98 5.95 1.22
C VAL A 61 -3.64 6.05 0.47
N GLN A 62 -3.58 6.81 -0.61
CA GLN A 62 -2.34 7.06 -1.36
C GLN A 62 -1.26 7.74 -0.52
N ALA A 63 -1.62 8.74 0.29
CA ALA A 63 -0.68 9.42 1.17
C ALA A 63 -0.07 8.48 2.22
N VAL A 64 -0.91 7.63 2.83
CA VAL A 64 -0.45 6.58 3.77
C VAL A 64 0.49 5.59 3.06
N ILE A 65 0.15 5.13 1.85
CA ILE A 65 0.99 4.20 1.08
C ILE A 65 2.35 4.82 0.77
N ARG A 66 2.39 6.08 0.31
CA ARG A 66 3.64 6.79 0.02
C ARG A 66 4.54 6.85 1.25
N ARG A 67 3.97 7.21 2.39
CA ARG A 67 4.71 7.29 3.65
C ARG A 67 5.25 5.94 4.13
N ILE A 68 4.53 4.86 3.84
CA ILE A 68 4.99 3.50 4.15
C ILE A 68 6.12 3.09 3.19
N LEU A 69 5.89 3.17 1.88
CA LEU A 69 6.78 2.56 0.89
C LEU A 69 7.99 3.43 0.53
N VAL A 70 7.80 4.75 0.46
CA VAL A 70 8.86 5.70 0.11
C VAL A 70 9.65 6.06 1.37
N ASP A 71 8.97 6.55 2.40
CA ASP A 71 9.64 7.04 3.61
C ASP A 71 10.02 5.91 4.59
N GLY A 72 9.44 4.71 4.43
CA GLY A 72 9.74 3.56 5.31
C GLY A 72 9.09 3.67 6.68
N VAL A 73 8.06 4.51 6.83
CA VAL A 73 7.40 4.75 8.11
C VAL A 73 6.55 3.53 8.50
N PRO A 74 6.59 3.08 9.77
CA PRO A 74 5.74 1.99 10.23
C PRO A 74 4.25 2.25 10.00
N PHE A 75 3.49 1.20 9.65
CA PHE A 75 2.11 1.31 9.16
C PHE A 75 1.18 2.15 10.03
N ARG A 76 1.23 1.95 11.36
CA ARG A 76 0.38 2.69 12.31
C ARG A 76 0.76 4.16 12.40
N THR A 77 2.05 4.46 12.34
CA THR A 77 2.58 5.82 12.37
C THR A 77 2.28 6.55 11.05
N ALA A 78 2.34 5.85 9.92
CA ALA A 78 1.94 6.42 8.64
C ALA A 78 0.45 6.77 8.61
N ALA A 79 -0.39 5.91 9.18
CA ALA A 79 -1.84 6.13 9.27
C ALA A 79 -2.23 7.25 10.25
N ALA A 80 -1.56 7.34 11.39
CA ALA A 80 -1.88 8.34 12.42
C ALA A 80 -1.75 9.79 11.91
N ASP A 81 -0.80 10.05 11.02
CA ASP A 81 -0.61 11.38 10.43
C ASP A 81 -1.70 11.80 9.43
N HIS A 82 -2.65 10.90 9.15
CA HIS A 82 -3.79 11.14 8.27
C HIS A 82 -5.12 10.81 8.95
N ASP A 83 -5.17 10.77 10.28
CA ASP A 83 -6.37 10.42 11.08
C ASP A 83 -6.98 9.05 10.73
N VAL A 84 -6.16 8.14 10.19
CA VAL A 84 -6.58 6.78 9.85
C VAL A 84 -6.44 5.87 11.08
N ALA A 85 -7.47 5.08 11.37
CA ALA A 85 -7.44 4.15 12.49
C ALA A 85 -6.26 3.16 12.37
N ALA A 86 -5.59 2.87 13.49
CA ALA A 86 -4.39 2.03 13.49
C ALA A 86 -4.58 0.65 12.81
N LEU A 87 -5.76 0.04 12.94
CA LEU A 87 -6.09 -1.21 12.26
C LEU A 87 -6.15 -1.03 10.74
N ASP A 88 -6.76 0.05 10.27
CA ASP A 88 -6.84 0.35 8.84
C ASP A 88 -5.47 0.73 8.27
N GLY A 89 -4.61 1.37 9.06
CA GLY A 89 -3.20 1.56 8.72
C GLY A 89 -2.46 0.24 8.47
N VAL A 90 -2.67 -0.76 9.33
CA VAL A 90 -2.09 -2.11 9.14
C VAL A 90 -2.63 -2.78 7.87
N ARG A 91 -3.92 -2.62 7.57
CA ARG A 91 -4.53 -3.14 6.34
C ARG A 91 -3.91 -2.48 5.10
N ILE A 92 -3.81 -1.15 5.08
CA ILE A 92 -3.18 -0.40 3.99
C ILE A 92 -1.74 -0.89 3.77
N GLY A 93 -0.92 -0.95 4.82
CA GLY A 93 0.47 -1.37 4.71
C GLY A 93 0.65 -2.82 4.24
N THR A 94 -0.20 -3.73 4.73
CA THR A 94 -0.19 -5.14 4.30
C THR A 94 -0.49 -5.27 2.82
N VAL A 95 -1.59 -4.66 2.37
CA VAL A 95 -2.03 -4.79 0.97
C VAL A 95 -1.07 -4.06 0.03
N ALA A 96 -0.57 -2.88 0.40
CA ALA A 96 0.42 -2.15 -0.39
C ALA A 96 1.73 -2.95 -0.55
N THR A 97 2.21 -3.60 0.53
CA THR A 97 3.41 -4.45 0.47
C THR A 97 3.17 -5.68 -0.41
N GLN A 98 1.98 -6.27 -0.36
CA GLN A 98 1.63 -7.39 -1.22
C GLN A 98 1.56 -6.98 -2.69
N VAL A 99 0.84 -5.90 -3.02
CA VAL A 99 0.75 -5.37 -4.39
C VAL A 99 2.14 -5.06 -4.93
N LEU A 100 3.01 -4.46 -4.11
CA LEU A 100 4.40 -4.20 -4.49
C LEU A 100 5.17 -5.50 -4.80
N ARG A 101 5.01 -6.56 -4.00
CA ARG A 101 5.65 -7.86 -4.27
C ARG A 101 5.16 -8.48 -5.56
N GLU A 102 3.85 -8.44 -5.80
CA GLU A 102 3.26 -8.92 -7.05
C GLU A 102 3.83 -8.15 -8.25
N LEU A 103 3.87 -6.83 -8.20
CA LEU A 103 4.43 -5.98 -9.27
C LEU A 103 5.93 -6.18 -9.50
N ASN A 104 6.69 -6.58 -8.48
CA ASN A 104 8.11 -6.93 -8.63
C ASN A 104 8.32 -8.36 -9.17
N THR A 105 7.29 -9.20 -9.14
CA THR A 105 7.36 -10.60 -9.63
C THR A 105 6.71 -10.77 -11.01
N ASP A 106 5.84 -9.82 -11.41
CA ASP A 106 5.22 -9.76 -12.73
C ASP A 106 6.26 -9.22 -13.75
N PRO A 107 6.63 -9.99 -14.80
CA PRO A 107 7.68 -9.63 -15.75
C PRO A 107 7.34 -8.48 -16.72
#